data_AF-A0A1V4S3U4-F1
#
_entry.id   AF-A0A1V4S3U4-F1
#
_cell.length_a   1.000
_cell.length_b   1.000
_cell.length_c   1.000
_cell.angle_alpha   90.00
_cell.angle_beta   90.00
_cell.angle_gamma   90.00
#
_symmetry.space_group_name_H-M   'P 1'
#
loop_
_entity.id
_entity.type
_entity.pdbx_description
1 polymer ?
#
loop_
_entity_poly.entity_id
_entity_poly.type
_entity_poly.pdbx_seq_one_letter_code
_entity_poly.pdbx_strand_id
1 'polypeptide(L)'
;MIKLEKADVKNLEVFVNARDVNDEGYSAWIDYIDRLSLKLDFVDYETKGTYMGYSSYTESYPDNYIEFSQKTYENFLNQSLQEQERQIRKVLVNDAEPCENEFFIHGPLSLLDRFNSRGCATGTMKQIPFPKIRTYLLELLSNCQAGVWYSTASLIEYLKNNNPFFLIPEKLSLKRNQHNKDHYHNFVETKTGSIYGESWSVGNLKDRFQRVEGRFIERFLEGIPLNMGYVDVAYSKGKEDIYPSMNRLRAFRATDRLLNAMNGSIKEPAITVLPNYEIHVDSLFYPAKALGRLLDLCDVVTIDTHTVLKLARKKVIAQLAVHEKLDVIGLLKRLSVHDIPGNVKKEIAAWAEHADNFIVYQGFGLLEGDMDRDSANRFASAAIAPDVNIVRDPKTLYERLEKAGKIPVYVNHSDSALKSLQANVQSRFARRNSSRKKKAQKRNKYTLKRTVHIILESPDKEIYEAVKSALLNKGHVLDTNNKTKTVSYTKKDEKIVAEVLSLIKKKYSIVIKDT
;
A
#
# COMPACT_ATOMS: atom_id res chain seq x y z
N MET A 1 3.71 -14.15 33.16
CA MET A 1 4.60 -14.09 31.97
C MET A 1 5.89 -13.37 32.35
N ILE A 2 7.03 -13.85 31.84
CA ILE A 2 8.36 -13.33 32.21
C ILE A 2 8.72 -12.18 31.26
N LYS A 3 9.08 -11.03 31.84
CA LYS A 3 9.61 -9.87 31.11
C LYS A 3 11.09 -10.10 30.78
N LEU A 4 11.51 -9.77 29.57
CA LEU A 4 12.93 -9.83 29.18
C LEU A 4 13.68 -8.59 29.65
N GLU A 5 14.93 -8.77 30.08
CA GLU A 5 15.80 -7.66 30.45
C GLU A 5 16.31 -6.91 29.21
N LYS A 6 16.68 -5.64 29.38
CA LYS A 6 17.17 -4.78 28.28
C LYS A 6 18.40 -5.36 27.55
N ALA A 7 19.22 -6.16 28.23
CA ALA A 7 20.39 -6.80 27.65
C ALA A 7 20.00 -7.91 26.66
N ASP A 8 18.98 -8.70 26.98
CA ASP A 8 18.52 -9.81 26.13
C ASP A 8 17.82 -9.32 24.85
N VAL A 9 17.16 -8.16 24.95
CA VAL A 9 16.48 -7.53 23.81
C VAL A 9 17.46 -7.08 22.72
N LYS A 10 18.72 -6.75 23.05
CA LYS A 10 19.73 -6.32 22.07
C LYS A 10 20.16 -7.42 21.10
N ASN A 11 19.93 -8.68 21.44
CA ASN A 11 20.28 -9.85 20.62
C ASN A 11 19.11 -10.35 19.77
N LEU A 12 17.96 -9.65 19.82
CA LEU A 12 16.76 -9.98 19.07
C LEU A 12 16.75 -9.24 17.73
N GLU A 13 16.61 -9.97 16.63
CA GLU A 13 16.37 -9.37 15.32
C GLU A 13 14.87 -9.16 15.13
N VAL A 14 14.44 -7.90 15.06
CA VAL A 14 13.08 -7.52 14.67
C VAL A 14 13.05 -7.51 13.15
N PHE A 15 12.35 -8.49 12.57
CA PHE A 15 12.15 -8.57 11.13
C PHE A 15 10.83 -7.91 10.76
N VAL A 16 10.89 -6.87 9.94
CA VAL A 16 9.74 -6.36 9.17
C VAL A 16 10.20 -6.33 7.71
N ASN A 17 10.12 -7.47 7.03
CA ASN A 17 10.30 -7.54 5.59
C ASN A 17 8.92 -7.77 4.97
N ALA A 18 8.17 -6.69 4.74
CA ALA A 18 7.11 -6.72 3.74
C ALA A 18 7.81 -6.62 2.38
N ARG A 19 7.84 -7.71 1.61
CA ARG A 19 8.33 -7.67 0.23
C ARG A 19 7.22 -7.25 -0.72
N ASP A 20 7.64 -6.47 -1.71
CA ASP A 20 6.93 -6.15 -2.94
C ASP A 20 6.47 -7.41 -3.69
N VAL A 21 5.54 -7.17 -4.63
CA VAL A 21 5.17 -8.12 -5.69
C VAL A 21 6.44 -8.77 -6.25
N ASN A 22 6.51 -10.10 -6.17
CA ASN A 22 7.65 -10.85 -6.67
C ASN A 22 7.73 -10.75 -8.21
N ASP A 23 8.81 -11.25 -8.80
CA ASP A 23 9.03 -11.21 -10.26
C ASP A 23 7.94 -11.94 -11.08
N GLU A 24 7.13 -12.77 -10.41
CA GLU A 24 6.00 -13.53 -10.99
C GLU A 24 4.66 -12.80 -10.83
N GLY A 25 4.64 -11.58 -10.28
CA GLY A 25 3.41 -10.82 -10.06
C GLY A 25 2.66 -11.20 -8.78
N TYR A 26 3.22 -12.08 -7.94
CA TYR A 26 2.59 -12.58 -6.72
C TYR A 26 2.96 -11.74 -5.49
N SER A 27 1.97 -11.44 -4.64
CA SER A 27 2.18 -10.78 -3.34
C SER A 27 1.28 -11.38 -2.28
N ALA A 28 1.88 -11.96 -1.24
CA ALA A 28 1.14 -12.49 -0.08
C ALA A 28 0.33 -11.39 0.63
N TRP A 29 0.77 -10.13 0.56
CA TRP A 29 0.02 -8.99 1.07
C TRP A 29 -1.24 -8.71 0.24
N ILE A 30 -1.12 -8.73 -1.09
CA ILE A 30 -2.28 -8.52 -1.97
C ILE A 30 -3.31 -9.63 -1.74
N ASP A 31 -2.88 -10.90 -1.71
CA ASP A 31 -3.76 -12.05 -1.42
C ASP A 31 -4.46 -11.96 -0.06
N TYR A 32 -3.74 -11.45 0.94
CA TYR A 32 -4.29 -11.28 2.28
C TYR A 32 -5.37 -10.19 2.31
N ILE A 33 -5.09 -9.04 1.69
CA ILE A 33 -6.03 -7.92 1.60
C ILE A 33 -7.24 -8.27 0.73
N ASP A 34 -7.05 -9.01 -0.37
CA ASP A 34 -8.13 -9.47 -1.23
C ASP A 34 -9.09 -10.40 -0.48
N ARG A 35 -8.56 -11.44 0.18
CA ARG A 35 -9.38 -12.34 1.03
C ARG A 35 -10.11 -11.60 2.16
N LEU A 36 -9.46 -10.61 2.78
CA LEU A 36 -10.08 -9.80 3.81
C LEU A 36 -11.21 -8.92 3.21
N SER A 37 -10.98 -8.34 2.04
CA SER A 37 -11.95 -7.49 1.33
C SER A 37 -13.18 -8.30 0.91
N LEU A 38 -12.98 -9.52 0.43
CA LEU A 38 -14.05 -10.48 0.13
C LEU A 38 -14.85 -10.81 1.39
N LYS A 39 -14.17 -11.13 2.51
CA LYS A 39 -14.85 -11.47 3.79
C LYS A 39 -15.54 -10.29 4.47
N LEU A 40 -15.21 -9.07 4.08
CA LEU A 40 -15.88 -7.82 4.49
C LEU A 40 -16.98 -7.41 3.51
N ASP A 41 -17.25 -8.21 2.47
CA ASP A 41 -18.21 -7.94 1.40
C ASP A 41 -17.93 -6.61 0.66
N PHE A 42 -16.65 -6.19 0.60
CA PHE A 42 -16.23 -5.03 -0.20
C PHE A 42 -16.12 -5.40 -1.67
N VAL A 43 -15.69 -6.62 -1.93
CA VAL A 43 -15.63 -7.21 -3.26
C VAL A 43 -16.40 -8.52 -3.27
N ASP A 44 -16.97 -8.85 -4.41
CA ASP A 44 -17.60 -10.14 -4.68
C ASP A 44 -17.08 -10.67 -6.01
N TYR A 45 -16.81 -11.96 -6.06
CA TYR A 45 -16.43 -12.66 -7.27
C TYR A 45 -16.63 -14.16 -7.06
N GLU A 46 -16.79 -14.90 -8.15
CA GLU A 46 -16.97 -16.34 -8.03
C GLU A 46 -15.65 -16.97 -7.57
N THR A 47 -15.63 -17.42 -6.31
CA THR A 47 -14.51 -18.15 -5.69
C THR A 47 -14.50 -19.64 -6.06
N LYS A 48 -15.51 -20.09 -6.82
CA LYS A 48 -15.67 -21.48 -7.26
C LYS A 48 -15.41 -21.57 -8.77
N GLY A 49 -14.21 -22.02 -9.15
CA GLY A 49 -13.85 -22.19 -10.56
C GLY A 49 -12.36 -21.92 -10.82
N THR A 50 -11.89 -22.24 -12.02
CA THR A 50 -10.48 -22.05 -12.42
C THR A 50 -10.24 -20.60 -12.84
N TYR A 51 -9.31 -19.90 -12.20
CA TYR A 51 -8.80 -18.60 -12.64
C TYR A 51 -7.60 -18.79 -13.59
N MET A 52 -7.43 -17.89 -14.57
CA MET A 52 -6.27 -17.91 -15.48
C MET A 52 -4.96 -18.02 -14.69
N GLY A 53 -4.35 -19.21 -14.72
CA GLY A 53 -3.06 -19.49 -14.07
C GLY A 53 -3.01 -20.74 -13.20
N TYR A 54 -4.13 -21.37 -12.85
CA TYR A 54 -4.14 -22.63 -12.07
C TYR A 54 -4.67 -23.80 -12.89
N SER A 55 -3.96 -24.94 -12.85
CA SER A 55 -4.37 -26.18 -13.53
C SER A 55 -5.51 -26.87 -12.76
N SER A 56 -6.68 -27.01 -13.38
CA SER A 56 -7.82 -27.78 -12.85
C SER A 56 -8.48 -28.62 -13.96
N TYR A 57 -9.13 -29.72 -13.57
CA TYR A 57 -9.69 -30.75 -14.45
C TYR A 57 -11.18 -30.53 -14.83
N THR A 58 -11.75 -29.33 -14.61
CA THR A 58 -13.13 -28.96 -15.02
C THR A 58 -13.22 -27.51 -15.52
N GLU A 59 -14.29 -27.19 -16.26
CA GLU A 59 -14.53 -25.97 -17.05
C GLU A 59 -14.21 -24.64 -16.36
N SER A 60 -13.70 -23.68 -17.13
CA SER A 60 -13.31 -22.32 -16.75
C SER A 60 -14.30 -21.31 -17.35
N TYR A 61 -14.72 -20.30 -16.57
CA TYR A 61 -15.62 -19.24 -17.05
C TYR A 61 -14.82 -17.96 -17.41
N PRO A 62 -14.88 -17.49 -18.67
CA PRO A 62 -14.23 -16.26 -19.12
C PRO A 62 -14.75 -14.98 -18.45
N ASP A 63 -15.92 -15.04 -17.81
CA ASP A 63 -16.68 -13.90 -17.32
C ASP A 63 -16.59 -13.72 -15.79
N ASN A 64 -15.55 -14.24 -15.13
CA ASN A 64 -15.37 -14.01 -13.69
C ASN A 64 -14.71 -12.63 -13.47
N TYR A 65 -15.50 -11.66 -13.02
CA TYR A 65 -15.03 -10.30 -12.72
C TYR A 65 -15.21 -9.98 -11.23
N ILE A 66 -14.32 -9.12 -10.72
CA ILE A 66 -14.41 -8.60 -9.36
C ILE A 66 -15.45 -7.48 -9.36
N GLU A 67 -16.56 -7.69 -8.66
CA GLU A 67 -17.56 -6.68 -8.36
C GLU A 67 -17.16 -5.92 -7.09
N PHE A 68 -17.19 -4.58 -7.13
CA PHE A 68 -16.91 -3.75 -5.95
C PHE A 68 -18.20 -3.16 -5.38
N SER A 69 -18.50 -3.47 -4.12
CA SER A 69 -19.64 -2.91 -3.41
C SER A 69 -19.30 -1.55 -2.79
N GLN A 70 -19.47 -0.49 -3.59
CA GLN A 70 -19.27 0.89 -3.13
C GLN A 70 -20.10 1.20 -1.88
N LYS A 71 -21.35 0.75 -1.82
CA LYS A 71 -22.24 0.98 -0.67
C LYS A 71 -21.71 0.33 0.61
N THR A 72 -21.28 -0.93 0.55
CA THR A 72 -20.71 -1.62 1.73
C THR A 72 -19.45 -0.92 2.19
N TYR A 73 -18.56 -0.60 1.25
CA TYR A 73 -17.30 0.08 1.55
C TYR A 73 -17.51 1.47 2.17
N GLU A 74 -18.42 2.28 1.62
CA GLU A 74 -18.76 3.59 2.19
C GLU A 74 -19.39 3.48 3.59
N ASN A 75 -20.25 2.47 3.81
CA ASN A 75 -20.80 2.20 5.14
C ASN A 75 -19.70 1.86 6.15
N PHE A 76 -18.72 1.04 5.76
CA PHE A 76 -17.55 0.72 6.57
C PHE A 76 -16.73 1.98 6.87
N LEU A 77 -16.37 2.76 5.84
CA LEU A 77 -15.61 4.01 6.03
C LEU A 77 -16.33 5.01 6.93
N ASN A 78 -17.66 5.02 6.93
CA ASN A 78 -18.44 5.96 7.74
C ASN A 78 -18.51 5.62 9.23
N GLN A 79 -18.10 4.42 9.63
CA GLN A 79 -17.98 4.02 11.03
C GLN A 79 -16.78 4.70 11.71
N SER A 80 -16.80 4.79 13.05
CA SER A 80 -15.62 5.19 13.85
C SER A 80 -14.46 4.22 13.63
N LEU A 81 -13.21 4.67 13.84
CA LEU A 81 -12.03 3.80 13.73
C LEU A 81 -12.12 2.58 14.65
N GLN A 82 -12.74 2.73 15.82
CA GLN A 82 -12.96 1.64 16.76
C GLN A 82 -13.83 0.51 16.19
N GLU A 83 -14.86 0.89 15.43
CA GLU A 83 -15.81 -0.05 14.84
C GLU A 83 -15.23 -0.72 13.60
N GLN A 84 -14.51 0.03 12.77
CA GLN A 84 -13.77 -0.51 11.63
C GLN A 84 -12.77 -1.59 12.07
N GLU A 85 -11.95 -1.28 13.07
CA GLU A 85 -10.97 -2.22 13.62
C GLU A 85 -11.65 -3.45 14.23
N ARG A 86 -12.79 -3.26 14.91
CA ARG A 86 -13.58 -4.35 15.48
C ARG A 86 -14.11 -5.29 14.39
N GLN A 87 -14.58 -4.75 13.26
CA GLN A 87 -15.08 -5.55 12.13
C GLN A 87 -13.97 -6.35 11.47
N ILE A 88 -12.84 -5.71 11.16
CA ILE A 88 -11.65 -6.40 10.61
C ILE A 88 -11.23 -7.53 11.54
N ARG A 89 -11.05 -7.23 12.84
CA ARG A 89 -10.67 -8.23 13.84
C ARG A 89 -11.68 -9.37 13.92
N LYS A 90 -12.99 -9.07 13.91
CA LYS A 90 -14.05 -10.07 13.96
C LYS A 90 -13.98 -11.02 12.77
N VAL A 91 -13.76 -10.50 11.57
CA VAL A 91 -13.59 -11.32 10.36
C VAL A 91 -12.37 -12.23 10.49
N LEU A 92 -11.21 -11.68 10.84
CA LEU A 92 -9.97 -12.45 10.98
C LEU A 92 -10.05 -13.53 12.07
N VAL A 93 -10.70 -13.24 13.18
CA VAL A 93 -10.88 -14.19 14.28
C VAL A 93 -11.83 -15.32 13.89
N ASN A 94 -12.93 -15.00 13.22
CA ASN A 94 -13.97 -15.97 12.86
C ASN A 94 -13.63 -16.83 11.64
N ASP A 95 -12.54 -16.53 10.95
CA ASP A 95 -12.07 -17.24 9.78
C ASP A 95 -11.59 -18.67 10.11
N ALA A 96 -12.51 -19.62 10.20
CA ALA A 96 -12.28 -20.88 10.92
C ALA A 96 -12.48 -22.14 10.06
N GLU A 97 -11.97 -22.16 8.83
CA GLU A 97 -11.91 -23.44 8.14
C GLU A 97 -10.84 -24.35 8.78
N PRO A 98 -11.12 -25.65 8.98
CA PRO A 98 -10.18 -26.59 9.62
C PRO A 98 -8.83 -26.73 8.90
N CYS A 99 -8.77 -26.37 7.61
CA CYS A 99 -7.56 -26.35 6.80
C CYS A 99 -6.98 -24.93 6.65
N GLU A 100 -7.69 -23.89 7.10
CA GLU A 100 -7.29 -22.48 7.03
C GLU A 100 -7.07 -21.91 8.44
N ASN A 101 -5.99 -22.36 9.07
CA ASN A 101 -5.60 -21.88 10.39
C ASN A 101 -4.08 -21.76 10.52
N GLU A 102 -3.63 -21.29 11.69
CA GLU A 102 -2.25 -20.96 12.04
C GLU A 102 -1.28 -22.15 11.88
N PHE A 103 -1.76 -23.39 11.86
CA PHE A 103 -0.91 -24.53 11.56
C PHE A 103 -0.52 -24.63 10.07
N PHE A 104 -1.36 -24.16 9.16
CA PHE A 104 -1.29 -24.50 7.73
C PHE A 104 -1.23 -23.30 6.77
N ILE A 105 -1.47 -22.08 7.27
CA ILE A 105 -1.43 -20.86 6.46
C ILE A 105 -0.27 -19.99 6.90
N HIS A 106 0.43 -19.42 5.91
CA HIS A 106 1.35 -18.32 6.13
C HIS A 106 0.60 -16.98 6.01
N GLY A 107 0.86 -16.08 6.95
CA GLY A 107 0.54 -14.67 6.78
C GLY A 107 1.60 -13.95 5.95
N PRO A 108 1.33 -12.71 5.53
CA PRO A 108 2.27 -11.90 4.75
C PRO A 108 3.62 -11.67 5.45
N LEU A 109 3.63 -11.67 6.78
CA LEU A 109 4.82 -11.46 7.61
C LEU A 109 5.36 -12.77 8.21
N SER A 110 4.87 -13.94 7.76
CA SER A 110 5.25 -15.21 8.38
C SER A 110 6.62 -15.72 7.92
N LEU A 111 7.46 -16.07 8.91
CA LEU A 111 8.76 -16.72 8.78
C LEU A 111 8.75 -18.15 9.34
N LEU A 112 7.78 -18.51 10.19
CA LEU A 112 7.68 -19.86 10.74
C LEU A 112 7.10 -20.82 9.69
N ASP A 113 7.62 -22.05 9.72
CA ASP A 113 7.16 -23.13 8.87
C ASP A 113 5.83 -23.74 9.33
N ARG A 114 5.15 -24.39 8.38
CA ARG A 114 3.82 -24.97 8.56
C ARG A 114 3.86 -26.42 9.00
N PHE A 115 2.80 -26.85 9.66
CA PHE A 115 2.55 -28.27 9.83
C PHE A 115 2.16 -28.91 8.50
N ASN A 116 2.50 -30.19 8.39
CA ASN A 116 1.95 -31.01 7.33
C ASN A 116 0.45 -31.19 7.59
N SER A 117 -0.38 -30.86 6.60
CA SER A 117 -1.84 -31.01 6.68
C SER A 117 -2.30 -32.47 6.68
N ARG A 118 -1.42 -33.42 6.30
CA ARG A 118 -1.73 -34.86 6.31
C ARG A 118 -2.01 -35.34 7.73
N GLY A 119 -3.19 -35.94 7.92
CA GLY A 119 -3.62 -36.56 9.18
C GLY A 119 -4.35 -35.58 10.12
N CYS A 120 -3.66 -34.56 10.64
CA CYS A 120 -4.24 -33.69 11.68
C CYS A 120 -5.38 -32.78 11.16
N ALA A 121 -5.31 -32.29 9.92
CA ALA A 121 -6.29 -31.36 9.35
C ALA A 121 -7.71 -31.97 9.20
N THR A 122 -7.81 -33.29 8.94
CA THR A 122 -9.09 -33.94 8.67
C THR A 122 -9.78 -34.51 9.90
N GLY A 123 -9.09 -34.60 11.05
CA GLY A 123 -9.58 -35.17 12.30
C GLY A 123 -9.65 -34.16 13.45
N THR A 124 -8.50 -33.89 14.07
CA THR A 124 -8.40 -33.07 15.30
C THR A 124 -8.82 -31.62 15.04
N MET A 125 -8.38 -31.01 13.93
CA MET A 125 -8.61 -29.59 13.67
C MET A 125 -10.08 -29.20 13.51
N LYS A 126 -10.94 -30.14 13.05
CA LYS A 126 -12.39 -29.91 12.92
C LYS A 126 -13.11 -29.70 14.26
N GLN A 127 -12.49 -30.13 15.36
CA GLN A 127 -13.08 -30.08 16.70
C GLN A 127 -12.58 -28.87 17.49
N ILE A 128 -11.66 -28.07 16.92
CA ILE A 128 -11.05 -26.92 17.58
C ILE A 128 -11.91 -25.68 17.33
N PRO A 129 -12.41 -25.01 18.39
CA PRO A 129 -13.14 -23.75 18.23
C PRO A 129 -12.16 -22.58 18.05
N PHE A 130 -11.51 -22.51 16.89
CA PHE A 130 -10.50 -21.48 16.58
C PHE A 130 -10.94 -20.05 16.91
N PRO A 131 -12.18 -19.60 16.61
CA PRO A 131 -12.60 -18.24 16.95
C PRO A 131 -12.55 -17.95 18.45
N LYS A 132 -12.98 -18.91 19.28
CA LYS A 132 -12.94 -18.79 20.73
C LYS A 132 -11.50 -18.74 21.25
N ILE A 133 -10.63 -19.56 20.68
CA ILE A 133 -9.21 -19.65 21.08
C ILE A 133 -8.45 -18.38 20.70
N ARG A 134 -8.64 -17.89 19.47
CA ARG A 134 -8.04 -16.64 18.99
C ARG A 134 -8.49 -15.45 19.85
N THR A 135 -9.79 -15.37 20.16
CA THR A 135 -10.34 -14.34 21.05
C THR A 135 -9.67 -14.40 22.42
N TYR A 136 -9.63 -15.59 23.03
CA TYR A 136 -8.98 -15.81 24.32
C TYR A 136 -7.49 -15.41 24.32
N LEU A 137 -6.75 -15.76 23.27
CA LEU A 137 -5.34 -15.39 23.15
C LEU A 137 -5.16 -13.88 22.96
N LEU A 138 -5.99 -13.21 22.16
CA LEU A 138 -5.95 -11.74 22.02
C LEU A 138 -6.26 -11.04 23.34
N GLU A 139 -7.26 -11.51 24.09
CA GLU A 139 -7.57 -11.00 25.43
C GLU A 139 -6.40 -11.21 26.39
N LEU A 140 -5.78 -12.38 26.38
CA LEU A 140 -4.59 -12.66 27.19
C LEU A 140 -3.43 -11.73 26.85
N LEU A 141 -3.17 -11.50 25.56
CA LEU A 141 -2.13 -10.58 25.11
C LEU A 141 -2.45 -9.13 25.48
N SER A 142 -3.73 -8.73 25.49
CA SER A 142 -4.14 -7.37 25.87
C SER A 142 -3.91 -7.04 27.35
N ASN A 143 -3.78 -8.06 28.20
CA ASN A 143 -3.41 -7.90 29.61
C ASN A 143 -1.89 -7.70 29.81
N CYS A 144 -1.09 -7.79 28.75
CA CYS A 144 0.33 -7.47 28.81
C CYS A 144 0.54 -5.95 28.86
N GLN A 145 1.59 -5.52 29.56
CA GLN A 145 2.03 -4.12 29.47
C GLN A 145 2.55 -3.82 28.05
N ALA A 146 2.03 -2.77 27.41
CA ALA A 146 2.50 -2.31 26.12
C ALA A 146 3.98 -1.89 26.15
N GLY A 147 4.69 -2.12 25.05
CA GLY A 147 6.10 -1.75 24.89
C GLY A 147 7.09 -2.68 25.62
N VAL A 148 6.61 -3.69 26.35
CA VAL A 148 7.45 -4.64 27.09
C VAL A 148 7.61 -5.94 26.32
N TRP A 149 8.85 -6.43 26.21
CA TRP A 149 9.17 -7.73 25.63
C TRP A 149 8.93 -8.85 26.65
N TYR A 150 8.15 -9.85 26.25
CA TYR A 150 7.89 -11.07 27.00
C TYR A 150 8.49 -12.27 26.28
N SER A 151 8.97 -13.25 27.04
CA SER A 151 9.41 -14.52 26.47
C SER A 151 8.22 -15.34 25.98
N THR A 152 8.28 -15.82 24.73
CA THR A 152 7.27 -16.73 24.17
C THR A 152 7.20 -18.03 24.96
N ALA A 153 8.35 -18.56 25.41
CA ALA A 153 8.39 -19.75 26.25
C ALA A 153 7.59 -19.56 27.55
N SER A 154 7.64 -18.35 28.14
CA SER A 154 6.87 -18.04 29.35
C SER A 154 5.36 -17.93 29.10
N LEU A 155 4.92 -17.54 27.90
CA LEU A 155 3.51 -17.57 27.50
C LEU A 155 3.03 -19.01 27.33
N ILE A 156 3.84 -19.85 26.67
CA ILE A 156 3.55 -21.28 26.49
C ILE A 156 3.46 -21.98 27.85
N GLU A 157 4.40 -21.72 28.75
CA GLU A 157 4.39 -22.28 30.11
C GLU A 157 3.18 -21.78 30.93
N TYR A 158 2.85 -20.49 30.83
CA TYR A 158 1.67 -19.93 31.46
C TYR A 158 0.39 -20.64 30.99
N LEU A 159 0.23 -20.84 29.68
CA LEU A 159 -0.92 -21.56 29.12
C LEU A 159 -0.94 -23.03 29.53
N LYS A 160 0.21 -23.70 29.50
CA LYS A 160 0.34 -25.09 29.98
C LYS A 160 -0.14 -25.26 31.42
N ASN A 161 0.22 -24.32 32.30
CA ASN A 161 -0.07 -24.43 33.73
C ASN A 161 -1.49 -24.01 34.10
N ASN A 162 -2.07 -23.04 33.38
CA ASN A 162 -3.39 -22.47 33.71
C ASN A 162 -4.53 -23.03 32.85
N ASN A 163 -4.23 -23.47 31.62
CA ASN A 163 -5.22 -24.02 30.69
C ASN A 163 -4.56 -25.04 29.73
N PRO A 164 -4.17 -26.24 30.22
CA PRO A 164 -3.43 -27.25 29.46
C PRO A 164 -4.17 -27.84 28.25
N PHE A 165 -5.46 -27.55 28.09
CA PHE A 165 -6.31 -28.04 27.00
C PHE A 165 -7.01 -26.88 26.28
N PHE A 166 -6.37 -25.69 26.25
CA PHE A 166 -6.97 -24.50 25.65
C PHE A 166 -7.19 -24.65 24.15
N LEU A 167 -6.26 -25.32 23.45
CA LEU A 167 -6.31 -25.54 22.00
C LEU A 167 -6.95 -26.88 21.65
N ILE A 168 -6.40 -27.98 22.15
CA ILE A 168 -6.87 -29.34 21.83
C ILE A 168 -7.54 -29.94 23.07
N PRO A 169 -8.83 -30.27 23.00
CA PRO A 169 -9.53 -30.90 24.11
C PRO A 169 -8.88 -32.22 24.55
N GLU A 170 -8.88 -32.49 25.85
CA GLU A 170 -8.38 -33.75 26.42
C GLU A 170 -9.07 -34.98 25.82
N LYS A 171 -10.37 -34.87 25.55
CA LYS A 171 -11.17 -35.92 24.92
C LYS A 171 -11.64 -35.47 23.55
N LEU A 172 -11.08 -36.11 22.52
CA LEU A 172 -11.53 -35.95 21.14
C LEU A 172 -12.64 -36.94 20.81
N SER A 173 -13.63 -36.49 20.04
CA SER A 173 -14.66 -37.35 19.46
C SER A 173 -14.07 -38.15 18.29
N LEU A 174 -13.26 -39.16 18.62
CA LEU A 174 -12.58 -40.02 17.65
C LEU A 174 -13.47 -41.19 17.22
N LYS A 175 -13.18 -41.77 16.06
CA LYS A 175 -13.84 -43.00 15.59
C LYS A 175 -13.52 -44.19 16.51
N ARG A 176 -14.35 -45.23 16.46
CA ARG A 176 -14.29 -46.40 17.37
C ARG A 176 -12.94 -47.10 17.49
N ASN A 177 -12.18 -47.08 16.41
CA ASN A 177 -10.85 -47.67 16.29
C ASN A 177 -9.69 -46.74 16.74
N GLN A 178 -9.98 -45.53 17.22
CA GLN A 178 -8.99 -44.52 17.59
C GLN A 178 -9.14 -44.01 19.04
N HIS A 179 -10.10 -44.52 19.80
CA HIS A 179 -10.43 -44.06 21.16
C HIS A 179 -9.29 -44.18 22.19
N ASN A 180 -8.35 -45.10 21.96
CA ASN A 180 -7.23 -45.34 22.88
C ASN A 180 -5.97 -44.53 22.53
N LYS A 181 -6.07 -43.60 21.55
CA LYS A 181 -4.94 -42.78 21.11
C LYS A 181 -4.92 -41.43 21.87
N ASP A 182 -3.72 -40.97 22.23
CA ASP A 182 -3.47 -39.65 22.82
C ASP A 182 -4.01 -38.53 21.92
N HIS A 183 -4.44 -37.38 22.48
CA HIS A 183 -5.07 -36.31 21.70
C HIS A 183 -4.12 -35.63 20.70
N TYR A 184 -2.80 -35.80 20.83
CA TYR A 184 -1.79 -35.37 19.86
C TYR A 184 -1.36 -36.46 18.86
N HIS A 185 -2.01 -37.63 18.81
CA HIS A 185 -1.57 -38.76 17.97
C HIS A 185 -1.45 -38.45 16.46
N ASN A 186 -2.20 -37.47 15.96
CA ASN A 186 -2.19 -37.06 14.54
C ASN A 186 -1.10 -36.04 14.20
N PHE A 187 -0.31 -35.59 15.18
CA PHE A 187 0.82 -34.69 14.95
C PHE A 187 2.10 -35.50 14.77
N VAL A 188 2.80 -35.20 13.68
CA VAL A 188 4.03 -35.89 13.28
C VAL A 188 5.12 -34.85 13.08
N GLU A 189 6.31 -35.19 13.55
CA GLU A 189 7.53 -34.45 13.29
C GLU A 189 8.42 -35.22 12.32
N THR A 190 9.20 -34.52 11.53
CA THR A 190 10.14 -35.08 10.57
C THR A 190 11.52 -34.47 10.77
N LYS A 191 12.57 -35.25 10.56
CA LYS A 191 13.93 -34.72 10.50
C LYS A 191 14.12 -33.81 9.28
N THR A 192 14.69 -32.62 9.49
CA THR A 192 14.88 -31.61 8.43
C THR A 192 15.84 -32.11 7.34
N GLY A 193 15.54 -31.81 6.07
CA GLY A 193 16.40 -32.15 4.92
C GLY A 193 16.08 -33.48 4.23
N SER A 194 15.08 -34.23 4.67
CA SER A 194 14.64 -35.45 3.98
C SER A 194 13.13 -35.42 3.70
N ILE A 195 12.79 -35.30 2.41
CA ILE A 195 11.40 -35.33 1.90
C ILE A 195 10.71 -36.68 2.20
N TYR A 196 11.51 -37.73 2.48
CA TYR A 196 11.10 -39.07 2.94
C TYR A 196 11.70 -39.42 4.31
N GLY A 197 11.94 -38.41 5.14
CA GLY A 197 12.64 -38.56 6.41
C GLY A 197 11.97 -39.46 7.42
N GLU A 198 12.78 -39.90 8.39
CA GLU A 198 12.28 -40.49 9.62
C GLU A 198 11.26 -39.54 10.26
N SER A 199 10.07 -40.08 10.49
CA SER A 199 8.93 -39.34 11.04
C SER A 199 8.42 -40.05 12.28
N TRP A 200 8.04 -39.30 13.31
CA TRP A 200 7.54 -39.87 14.56
C TRP A 200 6.33 -39.11 15.08
N SER A 201 5.47 -39.82 15.81
CA SER A 201 4.29 -39.22 16.44
C SER A 201 4.67 -38.45 17.70
N VAL A 202 4.09 -37.27 17.85
CA VAL A 202 4.32 -36.39 19.02
C VAL A 202 3.63 -36.91 20.28
N GLY A 203 2.56 -37.70 20.16
CA GLY A 203 1.72 -38.13 21.29
C GLY A 203 2.46 -38.86 22.41
N ASN A 204 3.58 -39.54 22.10
CA ASN A 204 4.36 -40.30 23.07
C ASN A 204 5.45 -39.48 23.78
N LEU A 205 5.58 -38.18 23.48
CA LEU A 205 6.65 -37.33 24.00
C LEU A 205 6.26 -36.60 25.29
N LYS A 206 7.24 -36.35 26.17
CA LYS A 206 7.03 -35.67 27.47
C LYS A 206 6.70 -34.18 27.31
N ASP A 207 7.21 -33.55 26.27
CA ASP A 207 7.05 -32.13 25.90
C ASP A 207 6.00 -31.92 24.78
N ARG A 208 5.06 -32.87 24.62
CA ARG A 208 4.03 -32.86 23.57
C ARG A 208 3.18 -31.58 23.50
N PHE A 209 2.88 -30.97 24.65
CA PHE A 209 2.19 -29.67 24.72
C PHE A 209 2.99 -28.59 23.98
N GLN A 210 4.28 -28.45 24.32
CA GLN A 210 5.14 -27.45 23.68
C GLN A 210 5.32 -27.72 22.18
N ARG A 211 5.40 -28.99 21.77
CA ARG A 211 5.55 -29.39 20.37
C ARG A 211 4.31 -29.13 19.52
N VAL A 212 3.11 -29.13 20.10
CA VAL A 212 1.87 -28.88 19.34
C VAL A 212 1.29 -27.51 19.66
N GLU A 213 0.82 -27.29 20.89
CA GLU A 213 0.18 -26.04 21.29
C GLU A 213 1.18 -24.90 21.43
N GLY A 214 2.41 -25.19 21.87
CA GLY A 214 3.49 -24.21 21.87
C GLY A 214 3.80 -23.69 20.46
N ARG A 215 3.90 -24.60 19.48
CA ARG A 215 4.07 -24.24 18.07
C ARG A 215 2.88 -23.46 17.50
N PHE A 216 1.66 -23.80 17.90
CA PHE A 216 0.47 -23.01 17.55
C PHE A 216 0.58 -21.58 18.09
N ILE A 217 1.00 -21.39 19.34
CA ILE A 217 1.16 -20.06 19.95
C ILE A 217 2.19 -19.22 19.17
N GLU A 218 3.32 -19.82 18.78
CA GLU A 218 4.33 -19.12 17.95
C GLU A 218 3.72 -18.64 16.62
N ARG A 219 2.95 -19.49 15.93
CA ARG A 219 2.34 -19.18 14.63
C ARG A 219 1.13 -18.25 14.77
N PHE A 220 0.40 -18.33 15.88
CA PHE A 220 -0.64 -17.39 16.23
C PHE A 220 -0.06 -15.99 16.42
N LEU A 221 1.02 -15.83 17.18
CA LEU A 221 1.67 -14.53 17.37
C LEU A 221 2.11 -13.90 16.03
N GLU A 222 2.61 -14.73 15.11
CA GLU A 222 3.03 -14.32 13.76
C GLU A 222 1.85 -14.11 12.77
N GLY A 223 0.67 -14.62 13.11
CA GLY A 223 -0.55 -14.49 12.31
C GLY A 223 -1.27 -13.17 12.54
N ILE A 224 -2.51 -13.25 13.03
CA ILE A 224 -3.39 -12.08 13.25
C ILE A 224 -2.69 -10.96 14.06
N PRO A 225 -2.04 -11.22 15.20
CA PRO A 225 -1.46 -10.17 16.03
C PRO A 225 -0.33 -9.41 15.32
N LEU A 226 0.58 -10.10 14.63
CA LEU A 226 1.66 -9.44 13.91
C LEU A 226 1.14 -8.67 12.69
N ASN A 227 0.27 -9.29 11.89
CA ASN A 227 -0.29 -8.65 10.68
C ASN A 227 -1.14 -7.41 11.01
N MET A 228 -1.81 -7.40 12.16
CA MET A 228 -2.58 -6.24 12.64
C MET A 228 -1.73 -5.19 13.37
N GLY A 229 -0.42 -5.41 13.54
CA GLY A 229 0.47 -4.54 14.31
C GLY A 229 0.16 -4.51 15.82
N TYR A 230 -0.53 -5.55 16.33
CA TYR A 230 -0.87 -5.71 17.74
C TYR A 230 0.30 -6.21 18.57
N VAL A 231 1.22 -6.94 17.95
CA VAL A 231 2.46 -7.37 18.58
C VAL A 231 3.64 -7.16 17.65
N ASP A 232 4.80 -6.90 18.24
CA ASP A 232 6.08 -7.15 17.60
C ASP A 232 6.60 -8.52 18.02
N VAL A 233 7.34 -9.18 17.16
CA VAL A 233 7.91 -10.51 17.42
C VAL A 233 9.41 -10.51 17.15
N ALA A 234 10.12 -11.41 17.82
CA ALA A 234 11.55 -11.58 17.66
C ALA A 234 11.94 -13.05 17.52
N TYR A 235 12.89 -13.30 16.63
CA TYR A 235 13.29 -14.64 16.21
C TYR A 235 14.71 -15.00 16.64
N SER A 236 15.02 -16.29 16.60
CA SER A 236 16.39 -16.80 16.73
C SER A 236 16.86 -17.53 15.48
N LYS A 237 18.16 -17.41 15.14
CA LYS A 237 18.83 -18.09 14.01
C LYS A 237 19.26 -19.54 14.32
N GLY A 238 18.47 -20.28 15.08
CA GLY A 238 18.81 -21.65 15.48
C GLY A 238 18.85 -22.62 14.30
N LYS A 239 19.61 -23.71 14.43
CA LYS A 239 19.58 -24.83 13.47
C LYS A 239 18.23 -25.53 13.52
N GLU A 240 17.69 -25.82 12.35
CA GLU A 240 16.42 -26.53 12.17
C GLU A 240 16.68 -28.04 12.11
N ASP A 241 16.71 -28.71 13.26
CA ASP A 241 16.91 -30.17 13.30
C ASP A 241 15.59 -30.96 13.18
N ILE A 242 14.45 -30.28 13.42
CA ILE A 242 13.10 -30.87 13.44
C ILE A 242 12.14 -29.94 12.68
N TYR A 243 11.31 -30.55 11.82
CA TYR A 243 10.21 -29.91 11.10
C TYR A 243 8.85 -30.42 11.61
N PRO A 244 7.88 -29.54 11.90
CA PRO A 244 7.99 -28.09 11.88
C PRO A 244 8.91 -27.56 12.98
N SER A 245 9.48 -26.39 12.76
CA SER A 245 10.41 -25.74 13.67
C SER A 245 9.73 -25.35 14.99
N MET A 246 10.52 -25.33 16.06
CA MET A 246 10.08 -25.06 17.42
C MET A 246 11.01 -24.07 18.09
N ASN A 247 10.48 -23.21 18.97
CA ASN A 247 11.23 -22.20 19.71
C ASN A 247 11.96 -21.21 18.78
N ARG A 248 11.40 -20.93 17.60
CA ARG A 248 11.99 -19.94 16.68
C ARG A 248 11.61 -18.54 17.08
N LEU A 249 10.34 -18.31 17.42
CA LEU A 249 9.84 -17.05 17.94
C LEU A 249 10.14 -16.98 19.44
N ARG A 250 11.16 -16.22 19.83
CA ARG A 250 11.70 -16.16 21.20
C ARG A 250 10.95 -15.20 22.11
N ALA A 251 10.51 -14.10 21.54
CA ALA A 251 9.88 -13.04 22.30
C ALA A 251 8.81 -12.34 21.49
N PHE A 252 7.88 -11.72 22.21
CA PHE A 252 6.87 -10.84 21.64
C PHE A 252 6.69 -9.61 22.53
N ARG A 253 6.16 -8.54 21.95
CA ARG A 253 5.86 -7.30 22.65
C ARG A 253 4.48 -6.83 22.22
N ALA A 254 3.55 -6.70 23.16
CA ALA A 254 2.25 -6.08 22.90
C ALA A 254 2.44 -4.58 22.61
N THR A 255 1.71 -4.07 21.61
CA THR A 255 1.75 -2.66 21.22
C THR A 255 0.58 -1.88 21.83
N ASP A 256 0.69 -0.56 21.86
CA ASP A 256 -0.45 0.30 22.24
C ASP A 256 -1.66 0.12 21.31
N ARG A 257 -1.43 -0.36 20.08
CA ARG A 257 -2.48 -0.65 19.11
C ARG A 257 -3.39 -1.78 19.61
N LEU A 258 -2.82 -2.87 20.11
CA LEU A 258 -3.60 -3.98 20.68
C LEU A 258 -4.44 -3.51 21.87
N LEU A 259 -3.82 -2.80 22.81
CA LEU A 259 -4.48 -2.35 24.03
C LEU A 259 -5.65 -1.41 23.68
N ASN A 260 -5.42 -0.44 22.80
CA ASN A 260 -6.47 0.48 22.38
C ASN A 260 -7.61 -0.23 21.64
N ALA A 261 -7.29 -1.18 20.75
CA ALA A 261 -8.28 -1.95 20.00
C ALA A 261 -9.13 -2.86 20.88
N MET A 262 -8.56 -3.42 21.95
CA MET A 262 -9.24 -4.33 22.87
C MET A 262 -10.03 -3.57 23.95
N ASN A 263 -9.53 -2.43 24.42
CA ASN A 263 -10.19 -1.61 25.45
C ASN A 263 -11.27 -0.68 24.91
N GLY A 264 -11.47 -0.61 23.59
CA GLY A 264 -12.44 0.31 23.00
C GLY A 264 -12.00 1.77 23.02
N SER A 265 -10.69 2.03 23.10
CA SER A 265 -10.11 3.36 23.32
C SER A 265 -9.34 3.91 22.11
N ILE A 266 -9.68 3.45 20.89
CA ILE A 266 -9.11 4.01 19.66
C ILE A 266 -9.54 5.47 19.52
N LYS A 267 -8.55 6.36 19.46
CA LYS A 267 -8.77 7.80 19.22
C LYS A 267 -8.98 8.06 17.73
N GLU A 268 -9.88 8.99 17.44
CA GLU A 268 -10.04 9.56 16.09
C GLU A 268 -8.79 10.36 15.68
N PRO A 269 -8.51 10.50 14.37
CA PRO A 269 -7.27 11.11 13.89
C PRO A 269 -7.21 12.60 14.24
N ALA A 270 -6.06 13.06 14.73
CA ALA A 270 -5.81 14.47 14.91
C ALA A 270 -5.23 15.06 13.62
N ILE A 271 -5.97 15.95 12.98
CA ILE A 271 -5.59 16.55 11.70
C ILE A 271 -5.24 18.02 11.94
N THR A 272 -4.08 18.45 11.46
CA THR A 272 -3.61 19.83 11.58
C THR A 272 -3.17 20.36 10.22
N VAL A 273 -3.69 21.51 9.83
CA VAL A 273 -3.26 22.22 8.61
C VAL A 273 -2.24 23.30 8.98
N LEU A 274 -1.04 23.20 8.40
CA LEU A 274 0.07 24.11 8.66
C LEU A 274 0.14 25.25 7.63
N PRO A 275 0.77 26.39 7.99
CA PRO A 275 0.92 27.53 7.07
C PRO A 275 1.73 27.23 5.81
N ASN A 276 2.55 26.17 5.81
CA ASN A 276 3.33 25.69 4.67
C ASN A 276 2.53 24.76 3.72
N TYR A 277 1.19 24.72 3.87
CA TYR A 277 0.27 23.89 3.07
C TYR A 277 0.38 22.38 3.34
N GLU A 278 1.08 21.99 4.40
CA GLU A 278 1.09 20.60 4.86
C GLU A 278 -0.10 20.31 5.76
N ILE A 279 -0.61 19.09 5.65
CA ILE A 279 -1.64 18.54 6.50
C ILE A 279 -1.03 17.36 7.22
N HIS A 280 -0.94 17.49 8.53
CA HIS A 280 -0.41 16.48 9.43
C HIS A 280 -1.59 15.68 9.96
N VAL A 281 -1.55 14.37 9.78
CA VAL A 281 -2.59 13.43 10.23
C VAL A 281 -1.95 12.46 11.20
N ASP A 282 -2.19 12.70 12.49
CA ASP A 282 -1.71 11.86 13.59
C ASP A 282 -2.77 10.81 13.93
N SER A 283 -2.46 9.55 13.67
CA SER A 283 -3.35 8.44 13.99
C SER A 283 -2.61 7.11 14.11
N LEU A 284 -2.82 6.41 15.22
CA LEU A 284 -2.28 5.06 15.42
C LEU A 284 -2.94 4.02 14.49
N PHE A 285 -4.16 4.31 14.04
CA PHE A 285 -4.96 3.48 13.13
C PHE A 285 -5.16 4.20 11.81
N TYR A 286 -5.15 3.47 10.69
CA TYR A 286 -5.22 4.09 9.37
C TYR A 286 -6.55 4.84 9.17
N PRO A 287 -6.55 6.19 9.04
CA PRO A 287 -7.78 6.97 9.02
C PRO A 287 -8.37 7.07 7.62
N ALA A 288 -8.84 5.93 7.08
CA ALA A 288 -9.24 5.77 5.69
C ALA A 288 -10.27 6.82 5.22
N LYS A 289 -11.27 7.16 6.04
CA LYS A 289 -12.28 8.18 5.72
C LYS A 289 -11.68 9.58 5.55
N ALA A 290 -10.79 9.97 6.45
CA ALA A 290 -10.15 11.28 6.39
C ALA A 290 -9.19 11.34 5.19
N LEU A 291 -8.36 10.31 5.03
CA LEU A 291 -7.40 10.23 3.93
C LEU A 291 -8.09 10.15 2.58
N GLY A 292 -9.15 9.37 2.42
CA GLY A 292 -9.90 9.30 1.16
C GLY A 292 -10.38 10.67 0.67
N ARG A 293 -10.76 11.57 1.58
CA ARG A 293 -11.16 12.94 1.23
C ARG A 293 -9.98 13.89 1.00
N LEU A 294 -8.85 13.66 1.66
CA LEU A 294 -7.67 14.53 1.57
C LEU A 294 -6.77 14.18 0.37
N LEU A 295 -6.67 12.90 0.01
CA LEU A 295 -5.81 12.41 -1.07
C LEU A 295 -6.24 12.94 -2.45
N ASP A 296 -7.53 13.22 -2.64
CA ASP A 296 -8.05 13.87 -3.84
C ASP A 296 -7.60 15.32 -3.99
N LEU A 297 -7.16 15.95 -2.89
CA LEU A 297 -6.75 17.36 -2.83
C LEU A 297 -5.24 17.53 -2.63
N CYS A 298 -4.55 16.48 -2.21
CA CYS A 298 -3.17 16.54 -1.71
C CYS A 298 -2.24 15.55 -2.41
N ASP A 299 -0.96 15.87 -2.39
CA ASP A 299 0.13 14.92 -2.64
C ASP A 299 0.58 14.29 -1.33
N VAL A 300 0.93 13.01 -1.39
CA VAL A 300 1.46 12.27 -0.25
C VAL A 300 2.95 12.57 -0.09
N VAL A 301 3.36 13.05 1.08
CA VAL A 301 4.78 13.26 1.41
C VAL A 301 5.31 12.06 2.17
N THR A 302 4.61 11.65 3.23
CA THR A 302 4.92 10.46 4.05
C THR A 302 3.64 9.77 4.50
N ILE A 303 3.67 8.44 4.60
CA ILE A 303 2.58 7.63 5.18
C ILE A 303 3.18 6.77 6.29
N ASP A 304 2.68 6.99 7.50
CA ASP A 304 2.91 6.17 8.68
C ASP A 304 1.82 6.54 9.72
N THR A 305 2.01 6.19 10.99
CA THR A 305 1.24 6.69 12.14
C THR A 305 1.19 8.22 12.20
N HIS A 306 2.20 8.89 11.64
CA HIS A 306 2.18 10.30 11.31
C HIS A 306 2.23 10.48 9.79
N THR A 307 1.07 10.74 9.20
CA THR A 307 0.94 10.94 7.75
C THR A 307 1.04 12.43 7.42
N VAL A 308 1.93 12.78 6.50
CA VAL A 308 2.09 14.16 6.01
C VAL A 308 1.61 14.24 4.57
N LEU A 309 0.59 15.06 4.36
CA LEU A 309 0.06 15.39 3.04
C LEU A 309 0.39 16.84 2.71
N LYS A 310 0.45 17.19 1.44
CA LYS A 310 0.65 18.56 0.98
C LYS A 310 -0.44 18.96 -0.01
N LEU A 311 -1.15 20.06 0.28
CA LEU A 311 -2.18 20.56 -0.62
C LEU A 311 -1.58 20.84 -2.01
N ALA A 312 -2.20 20.26 -3.02
CA ALA A 312 -1.73 20.33 -4.39
C ALA A 312 -2.68 21.17 -5.23
N ARG A 313 -2.25 22.37 -5.61
CA ARG A 313 -3.06 23.34 -6.39
C ARG A 313 -3.79 22.69 -7.57
N LYS A 314 -3.09 21.86 -8.36
CA LYS A 314 -3.68 21.20 -9.55
C LYS A 314 -4.81 20.24 -9.18
N LYS A 315 -4.66 19.47 -8.11
CA LYS A 315 -5.67 18.52 -7.62
C LYS A 315 -6.88 19.25 -7.06
N VAL A 316 -6.66 20.31 -6.28
CA VAL A 316 -7.74 21.16 -5.76
C VAL A 316 -8.56 21.76 -6.90
N ILE A 317 -7.90 22.36 -7.90
CA ILE A 317 -8.59 22.93 -9.07
C ILE A 317 -9.36 21.85 -9.84
N ALA A 318 -8.76 20.66 -10.04
CA ALA A 318 -9.43 19.56 -10.73
C ALA A 318 -10.69 19.10 -9.99
N GLN A 319 -10.64 18.99 -8.67
CA GLN A 319 -11.79 18.59 -7.86
C GLN A 319 -12.89 19.66 -7.85
N LEU A 320 -12.53 20.94 -7.79
CA LEU A 320 -13.49 22.05 -7.89
C LEU A 320 -14.18 22.10 -9.26
N ALA A 321 -13.47 21.74 -10.33
CA ALA A 321 -14.05 21.66 -11.68
C ALA A 321 -15.07 20.51 -11.83
N VAL A 322 -14.90 19.41 -11.10
CA VAL A 322 -15.83 18.26 -11.11
C VAL A 322 -17.00 18.48 -10.15
N HIS A 323 -16.78 19.19 -9.04
CA HIS A 323 -17.74 19.37 -7.97
C HIS A 323 -17.96 20.85 -7.65
N GLU A 324 -18.90 21.49 -8.36
CA GLU A 324 -19.24 22.92 -8.22
C GLU A 324 -19.57 23.36 -6.78
N LYS A 325 -20.10 22.45 -5.95
CA LYS A 325 -20.48 22.71 -4.55
C LYS A 325 -19.41 22.32 -3.53
N LEU A 326 -18.21 21.93 -3.96
CA LEU A 326 -17.15 21.48 -3.05
C LEU A 326 -16.56 22.65 -2.26
N ASP A 327 -16.94 22.76 -0.99
CA ASP A 327 -16.31 23.68 -0.05
C ASP A 327 -15.06 23.04 0.59
N VAL A 328 -13.91 23.28 -0.03
CA VAL A 328 -12.60 22.77 0.44
C VAL A 328 -12.22 23.36 1.80
N ILE A 329 -12.50 24.64 2.04
CA ILE A 329 -12.18 25.30 3.32
C ILE A 329 -13.06 24.72 4.44
N GLY A 330 -14.36 24.58 4.19
CA GLY A 330 -15.27 23.94 5.14
C GLY A 330 -14.94 22.48 5.39
N LEU A 331 -14.49 21.74 4.38
CA LEU A 331 -14.00 20.37 4.55
C LEU A 331 -12.79 20.33 5.49
N LEU A 332 -11.76 21.12 5.21
CA LEU A 332 -10.57 21.19 6.05
C LEU A 332 -10.91 21.66 7.47
N LYS A 333 -11.86 22.57 7.63
CA LYS A 333 -12.29 23.09 8.95
C LYS A 333 -13.04 22.04 9.76
N ARG A 334 -13.80 21.17 9.11
CA ARG A 334 -14.49 20.05 9.76
C ARG A 334 -13.54 18.94 10.18
N LEU A 335 -12.46 18.74 9.43
CA LEU A 335 -11.47 17.68 9.69
C LEU A 335 -10.38 18.13 10.67
N SER A 336 -9.94 19.39 10.58
CA SER A 336 -8.85 19.94 11.38
C SER A 336 -9.27 20.18 12.83
N VAL A 337 -8.37 19.86 13.77
CA VAL A 337 -8.53 20.16 15.20
C VAL A 337 -8.35 21.66 15.48
N HIS A 338 -7.55 22.34 14.65
CA HIS A 338 -7.26 23.77 14.75
C HIS A 338 -7.86 24.56 13.60
N ASP A 339 -8.04 25.87 13.80
CA ASP A 339 -8.47 26.74 12.70
C ASP A 339 -7.41 26.80 11.59
N ILE A 340 -7.86 26.84 10.34
CA ILE A 340 -6.96 26.81 9.18
C ILE A 340 -6.19 28.14 9.11
N PRO A 341 -4.87 28.11 8.86
CA PRO A 341 -4.06 29.31 8.68
C PRO A 341 -4.63 30.27 7.63
N GLY A 342 -4.61 31.57 7.92
CA GLY A 342 -5.22 32.59 7.05
C GLY A 342 -4.61 32.67 5.64
N ASN A 343 -3.32 32.39 5.50
CA ASN A 343 -2.65 32.33 4.19
C ASN A 343 -3.15 31.15 3.35
N VAL A 344 -3.41 29.99 3.98
CA VAL A 344 -3.96 28.81 3.31
C VAL A 344 -5.39 29.07 2.84
N LYS A 345 -6.23 29.71 3.68
CA LYS A 345 -7.59 30.12 3.31
C LYS A 345 -7.60 31.03 2.07
N LYS A 346 -6.72 32.04 2.05
CA LYS A 346 -6.61 32.99 0.93
C LYS A 346 -6.20 32.31 -0.38
N GLU A 347 -5.23 31.40 -0.34
CA GLU A 347 -4.78 30.68 -1.53
C GLU A 347 -5.85 29.73 -2.07
N ILE A 348 -6.54 28.97 -1.21
CA ILE A 348 -7.61 28.07 -1.67
C ILE A 348 -8.74 28.86 -2.34
N ALA A 349 -9.12 30.02 -1.79
CA ALA A 349 -10.11 30.89 -2.41
C ALA A 349 -9.64 31.39 -3.79
N ALA A 350 -8.38 31.82 -3.91
CA ALA A 350 -7.81 32.21 -5.21
C ALA A 350 -7.77 31.04 -6.22
N TRP A 351 -7.54 29.80 -5.75
CA TRP A 351 -7.58 28.62 -6.62
C TRP A 351 -8.99 28.30 -7.11
N ALA A 352 -10.02 28.56 -6.29
CA ALA A 352 -11.41 28.40 -6.69
C ALA A 352 -11.81 29.37 -7.80
N GLU A 353 -11.43 30.65 -7.70
CA GLU A 353 -11.64 31.64 -8.78
C GLU A 353 -10.99 31.23 -10.10
N HIS A 354 -9.88 30.48 -10.05
CA HIS A 354 -9.23 29.96 -11.25
C HIS A 354 -10.03 28.83 -11.94
N ALA A 355 -10.80 28.04 -11.19
CA ALA A 355 -11.60 26.94 -11.72
C ALA A 355 -12.84 27.43 -12.50
N ASP A 356 -13.39 28.59 -12.14
CA ASP A 356 -14.62 29.15 -12.72
C ASP A 356 -14.47 29.72 -14.15
N ASN A 357 -13.26 29.75 -14.72
CA ASN A 357 -12.99 30.58 -15.90
C ASN A 357 -13.44 30.00 -17.25
N PHE A 358 -13.78 28.70 -17.36
CA PHE A 358 -14.25 28.15 -18.65
C PHE A 358 -15.29 27.05 -18.49
N ILE A 359 -16.56 27.37 -18.79
CA ILE A 359 -17.64 26.39 -18.97
C ILE A 359 -17.64 25.96 -20.45
N VAL A 360 -17.39 24.69 -20.72
CA VAL A 360 -17.44 24.12 -22.07
C VAL A 360 -18.78 23.39 -22.25
N TYR A 361 -19.65 23.93 -23.10
CA TYR A 361 -20.93 23.30 -23.44
C TYR A 361 -20.74 22.27 -24.56
N GLN A 362 -21.14 21.02 -24.33
CA GLN A 362 -21.15 19.96 -25.34
C GLN A 362 -22.46 19.95 -26.15
N GLY A 363 -22.40 19.54 -27.42
CA GLY A 363 -23.58 19.44 -28.30
C GLY A 363 -24.01 20.74 -29.00
N PHE A 364 -23.19 21.79 -28.88
CA PHE A 364 -23.39 23.07 -29.57
C PHE A 364 -22.39 23.22 -30.71
N GLY A 365 -22.80 23.92 -31.77
CA GLY A 365 -21.96 24.33 -32.87
C GLY A 365 -21.98 25.84 -33.09
N LEU A 366 -21.01 26.33 -33.84
CA LEU A 366 -20.96 27.72 -34.30
C LEU A 366 -21.38 27.76 -35.77
N LEU A 367 -22.42 28.54 -36.07
CA LEU A 367 -22.89 28.78 -37.42
C LEU A 367 -22.47 30.18 -37.86
N GLU A 368 -21.68 30.25 -38.92
CA GLU A 368 -21.20 31.49 -39.54
C GLU A 368 -21.81 31.65 -40.94
N GLY A 369 -22.42 32.80 -41.21
CA GLY A 369 -22.96 33.13 -42.53
C GLY A 369 -24.35 33.76 -42.47
N ASP A 370 -24.77 34.33 -43.61
CA ASP A 370 -26.08 34.94 -43.76
C ASP A 370 -27.15 33.84 -43.78
N MET A 371 -27.81 33.66 -42.63
CA MET A 371 -28.77 32.59 -42.47
C MET A 371 -30.08 32.91 -43.19
N ASP A 372 -30.67 31.88 -43.78
CA ASP A 372 -32.12 31.81 -43.83
C ASP A 372 -32.66 31.69 -42.39
N ARG A 373 -33.11 32.83 -41.83
CA ARG A 373 -33.54 32.94 -40.42
C ARG A 373 -34.64 31.95 -40.09
N ASP A 374 -35.51 31.63 -41.04
CA ASP A 374 -36.67 30.75 -40.80
C ASP A 374 -36.25 29.28 -40.60
N SER A 375 -35.21 28.84 -41.31
CA SER A 375 -34.70 27.47 -41.24
C SER A 375 -33.85 27.20 -39.98
N ALA A 376 -33.16 28.22 -39.45
CA ALA A 376 -32.16 28.06 -38.41
C ALA A 376 -32.56 28.61 -37.02
N ASN A 377 -33.59 29.46 -36.92
CA ASN A 377 -34.07 30.00 -35.63
C ASN A 377 -34.48 28.91 -34.63
N ARG A 378 -34.97 27.75 -35.09
CA ARG A 378 -35.32 26.63 -34.21
C ARG A 378 -34.11 25.95 -33.55
N PHE A 379 -32.91 26.14 -34.10
CA PHE A 379 -31.66 25.59 -33.57
C PHE A 379 -30.80 26.65 -32.91
N ALA A 380 -31.03 27.94 -33.20
CA ALA A 380 -30.30 29.04 -32.59
C ALA A 380 -30.53 29.10 -31.08
N SER A 381 -29.45 28.96 -30.31
CA SER A 381 -29.46 29.15 -28.86
C SER A 381 -29.09 30.57 -28.47
N ALA A 382 -28.20 31.23 -29.22
CA ALA A 382 -27.81 32.62 -29.00
C ALA A 382 -27.21 33.22 -30.28
N ALA A 383 -27.53 34.49 -30.56
CA ALA A 383 -26.88 35.27 -31.61
C ALA A 383 -25.68 36.02 -31.03
N ILE A 384 -24.48 35.74 -31.52
CA ILE A 384 -23.24 36.42 -31.09
C ILE A 384 -22.98 37.66 -31.97
N ALA A 385 -23.34 37.57 -33.25
CA ALA A 385 -23.24 38.66 -34.23
C ALA A 385 -24.35 38.51 -35.29
N PRO A 386 -24.58 39.51 -36.16
CA PRO A 386 -25.66 39.46 -37.17
C PRO A 386 -25.69 38.20 -38.06
N ASP A 387 -24.54 37.57 -38.26
CA ASP A 387 -24.31 36.38 -39.09
C ASP A 387 -23.50 35.29 -38.34
N VAL A 388 -23.49 35.35 -37.00
CA VAL A 388 -22.82 34.34 -36.16
C VAL A 388 -23.75 33.91 -35.05
N ASN A 389 -24.13 32.63 -35.05
CA ASN A 389 -25.07 32.06 -34.09
C ASN A 389 -24.49 30.82 -33.43
N ILE A 390 -24.71 30.67 -32.13
CA ILE A 390 -24.56 29.40 -31.42
C ILE A 390 -25.80 28.57 -31.72
N VAL A 391 -25.61 27.36 -32.23
CA VAL A 391 -26.71 26.45 -32.59
C VAL A 391 -26.65 25.16 -31.77
N ARG A 392 -27.81 24.65 -31.40
CA ARG A 392 -28.00 23.32 -30.81
C ARG A 392 -28.04 22.29 -31.93
N ASP A 393 -27.45 21.12 -31.70
CA ASP A 393 -27.48 20.00 -32.64
C ASP A 393 -27.06 20.39 -34.08
N PRO A 394 -25.78 20.77 -34.25
CA PRO A 394 -25.28 21.31 -35.51
C PRO A 394 -25.36 20.30 -36.67
N LYS A 395 -25.39 18.99 -36.38
CA LYS A 395 -25.52 17.95 -37.40
C LYS A 395 -26.92 17.94 -38.03
N THR A 396 -27.97 18.00 -37.20
CA THR A 396 -29.35 18.08 -37.70
C THR A 396 -29.60 19.36 -38.48
N LEU A 397 -29.00 20.48 -38.04
CA LEU A 397 -29.06 21.74 -38.79
C LEU A 397 -28.38 21.63 -40.16
N TYR A 398 -27.20 21.02 -40.24
CA TYR A 398 -26.50 20.78 -41.50
C TYR A 398 -27.35 19.99 -42.49
N GLU A 399 -27.92 18.85 -42.07
CA GLU A 399 -28.75 18.01 -42.93
C GLU A 399 -30.01 18.75 -43.44
N ARG A 400 -30.58 19.64 -42.64
CA ARG A 400 -31.73 20.47 -43.06
C ARG A 400 -31.33 21.54 -44.07
N LEU A 401 -30.18 22.19 -43.86
CA LEU A 401 -29.67 23.19 -44.80
C LEU A 401 -29.33 22.55 -46.15
N GLU A 402 -28.76 21.34 -46.18
CA GLU A 402 -28.57 20.58 -47.41
C GLU A 402 -29.90 20.26 -48.11
N LYS A 403 -30.91 19.77 -47.38
CA LYS A 403 -32.25 19.48 -47.92
C LYS A 403 -32.97 20.71 -48.45
N ALA A 404 -32.71 21.89 -47.88
CA ALA A 404 -33.24 23.17 -48.33
C ALA A 404 -32.50 23.74 -49.56
N GLY A 405 -31.57 22.99 -50.15
CA GLY A 405 -30.79 23.41 -51.32
C GLY A 405 -29.72 24.46 -51.00
N LYS A 406 -29.35 24.62 -49.72
CA LYS A 406 -28.19 25.43 -49.33
C LYS A 406 -26.92 24.59 -49.42
N ILE A 407 -25.76 25.27 -49.49
CA ILE A 407 -24.44 24.62 -49.54
C ILE A 407 -23.70 24.91 -48.21
N PRO A 408 -24.14 24.34 -47.07
CA PRO A 408 -23.44 24.52 -45.81
C PRO A 408 -22.10 23.77 -45.82
N VAL A 409 -21.11 24.27 -45.06
CA VAL A 409 -19.85 23.57 -44.84
C VAL A 409 -19.79 23.12 -43.39
N TYR A 410 -19.79 21.81 -43.17
CA TYR A 410 -19.66 21.24 -41.83
C TYR A 410 -18.21 20.98 -41.46
N VAL A 411 -17.75 21.61 -40.37
CA VAL A 411 -16.39 21.45 -39.86
C VAL A 411 -16.46 20.79 -38.49
N ASN A 412 -16.11 19.51 -38.43
CA ASN A 412 -15.97 18.80 -37.17
C ASN A 412 -14.52 18.85 -36.67
N HIS A 413 -14.29 19.59 -35.59
CA HIS A 413 -13.00 19.67 -34.92
C HIS A 413 -12.78 18.46 -34.01
N SER A 414 -11.54 17.99 -33.88
CA SER A 414 -11.19 16.97 -32.89
C SER A 414 -10.91 17.62 -31.54
N ASP A 415 -11.09 16.89 -30.45
CA ASP A 415 -10.82 17.36 -29.08
C ASP A 415 -9.41 17.93 -28.90
N SER A 416 -8.43 17.43 -29.65
CA SER A 416 -7.03 17.83 -29.58
C SER A 416 -6.60 18.92 -30.55
N ALA A 417 -7.44 19.29 -31.55
CA ALA A 417 -7.05 20.24 -32.59
C ALA A 417 -8.22 20.79 -33.42
N LEU A 418 -8.13 22.09 -33.76
CA LEU A 418 -9.00 22.72 -34.74
C LEU A 418 -8.57 22.37 -36.17
N LYS A 419 -9.44 21.67 -36.91
CA LYS A 419 -9.26 21.49 -38.36
C LYS A 419 -9.22 22.82 -39.11
N SER A 420 -8.35 22.89 -40.11
CA SER A 420 -8.30 24.02 -41.04
C SER A 420 -9.52 24.01 -41.95
N LEU A 421 -10.00 25.20 -42.30
CA LEU A 421 -11.08 25.38 -43.27
C LEU A 421 -10.60 25.04 -44.68
N GLN A 422 -11.51 24.60 -45.54
CA GLN A 422 -11.22 24.36 -46.96
C GLN A 422 -10.80 25.68 -47.65
N ALA A 423 -10.00 25.59 -48.71
CA ALA A 423 -9.34 26.75 -49.32
C ALA A 423 -10.31 27.86 -49.82
N ASN A 424 -11.55 27.49 -50.08
CA ASN A 424 -12.65 28.34 -50.56
C ASN A 424 -13.63 28.78 -49.46
N VAL A 425 -13.34 28.48 -48.18
CA VAL A 425 -14.20 28.77 -47.03
C VAL A 425 -13.47 29.72 -46.08
N GLN A 426 -14.08 30.88 -45.82
CA GLN A 426 -13.52 31.88 -44.91
C GLN A 426 -14.40 31.99 -43.66
N SER A 427 -13.78 31.91 -42.49
CA SER A 427 -14.45 32.22 -41.22
C SER A 427 -14.41 33.72 -40.97
N ARG A 428 -15.49 34.24 -40.39
CA ARG A 428 -15.60 35.60 -39.85
C ARG A 428 -14.60 35.85 -38.73
N PHE A 429 -14.21 34.82 -38.01
CA PHE A 429 -13.05 34.83 -37.13
C PHE A 429 -11.78 34.63 -37.96
N ALA A 430 -11.60 35.46 -38.98
CA ALA A 430 -10.38 35.51 -39.76
C ALA A 430 -9.22 35.64 -38.78
N ARG A 431 -8.25 34.73 -38.86
CA ARG A 431 -6.98 34.90 -38.17
C ARG A 431 -6.48 36.28 -38.58
N ARG A 432 -6.51 37.25 -37.65
CA ARG A 432 -5.68 38.46 -37.75
C ARG A 432 -4.34 37.95 -38.22
N ASN A 433 -3.96 38.30 -39.45
CA ASN A 433 -2.69 37.94 -40.05
C ASN A 433 -1.67 38.06 -38.94
N SER A 434 -1.22 36.92 -38.41
CA SER A 434 -0.34 36.90 -37.26
C SER A 434 0.83 37.73 -37.72
N SER A 435 0.97 38.93 -37.12
CA SER A 435 1.94 39.94 -37.49
C SER A 435 3.20 39.22 -37.91
N ARG A 436 3.47 39.25 -39.23
CA ARG A 436 4.60 38.63 -39.94
C ARG A 436 5.54 37.99 -38.93
N LYS A 437 5.35 36.68 -38.62
CA LYS A 437 6.05 35.98 -37.51
C LYS A 437 7.42 36.60 -37.38
N LYS A 438 7.65 37.44 -36.34
CA LYS A 438 9.00 37.93 -36.03
C LYS A 438 9.83 36.66 -36.09
N LYS A 439 10.79 36.58 -37.03
CA LYS A 439 11.67 35.41 -37.18
C LYS A 439 11.95 34.97 -35.76
N ALA A 440 11.42 33.81 -35.36
CA ALA A 440 11.46 33.37 -33.98
C ALA A 440 12.90 33.60 -33.56
N GLN A 441 13.10 34.52 -32.61
CA GLN A 441 14.42 34.94 -32.18
C GLN A 441 15.14 33.63 -31.93
N LYS A 442 16.15 33.30 -32.77
CA LYS A 442 16.76 31.97 -32.81
C LYS A 442 16.98 31.61 -31.35
N ARG A 443 16.21 30.65 -30.81
CA ARG A 443 16.35 30.28 -29.41
C ARG A 443 17.83 29.98 -29.26
N ASN A 444 18.51 30.77 -28.44
CA ASN A 444 19.94 30.60 -28.24
C ASN A 444 20.15 29.12 -27.93
N LYS A 445 20.89 28.44 -28.80
CA LYS A 445 21.11 27.01 -28.68
C LYS A 445 22.13 26.86 -27.57
N TYR A 446 21.64 26.75 -26.34
CA TYR A 446 22.50 26.53 -25.18
C TYR A 446 22.83 25.05 -25.13
N THR A 447 24.11 24.71 -25.29
CA THR A 447 24.61 23.37 -25.02
C THR A 447 24.86 23.27 -23.52
N LEU A 448 23.93 22.64 -22.80
CA LEU A 448 24.12 22.33 -21.39
C LEU A 448 25.19 21.24 -21.26
N LYS A 449 26.30 21.55 -20.58
CA LYS A 449 27.31 20.56 -20.22
C LYS A 449 26.87 19.88 -18.92
N ARG A 450 26.48 18.61 -19.00
CA ARG A 450 26.23 17.77 -17.83
C ARG A 450 27.57 17.26 -17.30
N THR A 451 27.92 17.65 -16.08
CA THR A 451 29.02 17.05 -15.31
C THR A 451 28.42 16.18 -14.21
N VAL A 452 28.81 14.90 -14.16
CA VAL A 452 28.38 13.98 -13.10
C VAL A 452 29.53 13.85 -12.11
N HIS A 453 29.24 14.09 -10.83
CA HIS A 453 30.15 13.87 -9.72
C HIS A 453 29.77 12.59 -8.99
N ILE A 454 30.75 11.72 -8.75
CA ILE A 454 30.64 10.52 -7.95
C ILE A 454 31.31 10.81 -6.61
N ILE A 455 30.66 10.45 -5.51
CA ILE A 455 31.15 10.67 -4.15
C ILE A 455 31.37 9.31 -3.50
N LEU A 456 32.60 9.04 -3.07
CA LEU A 456 32.92 7.87 -2.27
C LEU A 456 32.96 8.28 -0.81
N GLU A 457 32.05 7.72 -0.02
CA GLU A 457 32.04 7.88 1.43
C GLU A 457 32.82 6.72 2.08
N SER A 458 33.81 7.07 2.91
CA SER A 458 34.59 6.08 3.64
C SER A 458 33.96 5.82 5.02
N PRO A 459 33.80 4.54 5.43
CA PRO A 459 33.14 4.21 6.69
C PRO A 459 33.96 4.66 7.92
N ASP A 460 35.28 4.69 7.80
CA ASP A 460 36.18 5.12 8.87
C ASP A 460 37.28 6.06 8.35
N LYS A 461 38.01 6.66 9.30
CA LYS A 461 39.08 7.63 9.00
C LYS A 461 40.32 6.94 8.42
N GLU A 462 40.54 5.67 8.73
CA GLU A 462 41.73 4.93 8.28
C GLU A 462 41.67 4.69 6.77
N ILE A 463 40.54 4.20 6.27
CA ILE A 463 40.29 3.99 4.84
C ILE A 463 40.32 5.31 4.09
N TYR A 464 39.71 6.35 4.66
CA TYR A 464 39.72 7.69 4.07
C TYR A 464 41.14 8.24 3.87
N GLU A 465 41.98 8.19 4.91
CA GLU A 465 43.38 8.66 4.81
C GLU A 465 44.22 7.77 3.89
N ALA A 466 43.94 6.47 3.82
CA ALA A 466 44.60 5.55 2.88
C ALA A 466 44.27 5.91 1.42
N VAL A 467 42.99 6.17 1.11
CA VAL A 467 42.53 6.61 -0.23
C VAL A 467 43.15 7.96 -0.58
N LYS A 468 43.08 8.92 0.34
CA LYS A 468 43.63 10.27 0.16
C LYS A 468 45.15 10.25 -0.07
N SER A 469 45.88 9.49 0.74
CA SER A 469 47.34 9.36 0.59
C SER A 469 47.73 8.65 -0.72
N ALA A 470 46.99 7.63 -1.13
CA ALA A 470 47.22 6.94 -2.40
C ALA A 470 46.96 7.84 -3.62
N LEU A 471 45.93 8.70 -3.56
CA LEU A 471 45.67 9.71 -4.59
C LEU A 471 46.79 10.76 -4.66
N LEU A 472 47.23 11.26 -3.51
CA LEU A 472 48.34 12.22 -3.41
C LEU A 472 49.65 11.62 -3.93
N ASN A 473 49.96 10.37 -3.61
CA ASN A 473 51.15 9.67 -4.09
C ASN A 473 51.15 9.47 -5.61
N LYS A 474 49.97 9.43 -6.25
CA LYS A 474 49.85 9.45 -7.71
C LYS A 474 49.81 10.85 -8.32
N GLY A 475 49.95 11.90 -7.52
CA GLY A 475 49.94 13.29 -7.97
C GLY A 475 48.56 13.83 -8.35
N HIS A 476 47.48 13.18 -7.89
CA HIS A 476 46.11 13.60 -8.21
C HIS A 476 45.42 14.24 -7.00
N VAL A 477 44.99 15.49 -7.17
CA VAL A 477 44.22 16.23 -6.17
C VAL A 477 42.75 16.17 -6.56
N LEU A 478 41.96 15.44 -5.78
CA LEU A 478 40.50 15.38 -5.89
C LEU A 478 39.86 16.18 -4.76
N ASP A 479 38.59 16.52 -4.93
CA ASP A 479 37.83 17.19 -3.88
C ASP A 479 37.62 16.21 -2.72
N THR A 480 38.08 16.60 -1.53
CA THR A 480 38.04 15.75 -0.34
C THR A 480 37.51 16.52 0.84
N ASN A 481 36.60 15.91 1.60
CA ASN A 481 36.02 16.51 2.79
C ASN A 481 36.40 15.70 4.02
N ASN A 482 37.27 16.26 4.86
CA ASN A 482 37.75 15.60 6.07
C ASN A 482 36.65 15.39 7.12
N LYS A 483 35.58 16.21 7.11
CA LYS A 483 34.47 16.10 8.09
C LYS A 483 33.55 14.93 7.75
N THR A 484 33.21 14.77 6.47
CA THR A 484 32.33 13.70 5.98
C THR A 484 33.10 12.47 5.50
N LYS A 485 34.44 12.51 5.48
CA LYS A 485 35.32 11.43 5.00
C LYS A 485 35.00 11.02 3.55
N THR A 486 34.69 12.01 2.71
CA THR A 486 34.29 11.79 1.32
C THR A 486 35.38 12.20 0.34
N VAL A 487 35.46 11.48 -0.78
CA VAL A 487 36.26 11.83 -1.97
C VAL A 487 35.32 11.96 -3.16
N SER A 488 35.32 13.13 -3.80
CA SER A 488 34.43 13.46 -4.92
C SER A 488 35.23 13.58 -6.22
N TYR A 489 34.75 12.92 -7.27
CA TYR A 489 35.45 12.84 -8.55
C TYR A 489 34.49 12.84 -9.74
N THR A 490 34.99 13.18 -10.92
CA THR A 490 34.18 13.18 -12.15
C THR A 490 34.49 11.93 -12.98
N LYS A 491 33.67 11.66 -14.01
CA LYS A 491 33.94 10.56 -14.95
C LYS A 491 35.33 10.59 -15.60
N LYS A 492 35.99 11.76 -15.67
CA LYS A 492 37.36 11.87 -16.19
C LYS A 492 38.41 11.23 -15.28
N ASP A 493 38.12 11.19 -13.98
CA ASP A 493 39.02 10.77 -12.92
C ASP A 493 38.78 9.30 -12.52
N GLU A 494 37.75 8.67 -13.07
CA GLU A 494 37.28 7.32 -12.72
C GLU A 494 38.38 6.25 -12.87
N LYS A 495 39.21 6.34 -13.91
CA LYS A 495 40.32 5.40 -14.12
C LYS A 495 41.35 5.49 -12.99
N ILE A 496 41.70 6.69 -12.56
CA ILE A 496 42.67 6.93 -11.50
C ILE A 496 42.13 6.44 -10.16
N VAL A 497 40.85 6.73 -9.88
CA VAL A 497 40.18 6.26 -8.66
C VAL A 497 40.08 4.73 -8.63
N ALA A 498 39.73 4.08 -9.74
CA ALA A 498 39.69 2.62 -9.84
C ALA A 498 41.07 1.97 -9.57
N GLU A 499 42.14 2.57 -10.10
CA GLU A 499 43.51 2.10 -9.82
C GLU A 499 43.90 2.26 -8.35
N VAL A 500 43.53 3.39 -7.72
CA VAL A 500 43.78 3.61 -6.29
C VAL A 500 43.00 2.61 -5.43
N LEU A 501 41.72 2.38 -5.73
CA LEU A 501 40.90 1.41 -5.01
C LEU A 501 41.44 -0.02 -5.20
N SER A 502 41.97 -0.36 -6.37
CA SER A 502 42.63 -1.65 -6.62
C SER A 502 43.89 -1.84 -5.75
N LEU A 503 44.69 -0.78 -5.57
CA LEU A 503 45.86 -0.83 -4.67
C LEU A 503 45.46 -1.03 -3.22
N ILE A 504 44.39 -0.35 -2.78
CA ILE A 504 43.90 -0.42 -1.40
C ILE A 504 43.18 -1.75 -1.12
N LYS A 505 42.54 -2.34 -2.13
CA LYS A 505 41.93 -3.69 -2.05
C LYS A 505 42.94 -4.79 -1.70
N LYS A 506 44.24 -4.58 -1.91
CA LYS A 506 45.29 -5.51 -1.47
C LYS A 506 45.45 -5.57 0.06
N LYS A 507 45.03 -4.51 0.76
CA LYS A 507 45.16 -4.36 2.21
C LYS A 507 43.82 -4.38 2.94
N TYR A 508 42.73 -4.02 2.26
CA TYR A 508 41.38 -3.91 2.85
C TYR A 508 40.32 -4.58 1.96
N SER A 509 39.31 -5.22 2.54
CA SER A 509 38.16 -5.75 1.78
C SER A 509 37.17 -4.62 1.46
N ILE A 510 37.22 -4.09 0.23
CA ILE A 510 36.38 -2.97 -0.20
C ILE A 510 35.29 -3.46 -1.15
N VAL A 511 34.04 -3.29 -0.74
CA VAL A 511 32.84 -3.42 -1.59
C VAL A 511 32.22 -2.04 -1.73
N ILE A 512 32.07 -1.57 -2.97
CA ILE A 512 31.37 -0.31 -3.26
C ILE A 512 29.89 -0.67 -3.40
N LYS A 513 29.03 -0.02 -2.63
CA LYS A 513 27.57 -0.11 -2.78
C LYS A 513 27.09 1.19 -3.39
N ASP A 514 26.31 1.09 -4.47
CA ASP A 514 25.59 2.23 -5.00
C ASP A 514 24.40 2.51 -4.07
N THR A 515 24.38 3.69 -3.47
CA THR A 515 23.28 4.22 -2.65
C THR A 515 22.31 5.05 -3.46
#